data_AF-A0A8E3B1H8-F1
#
_entry.id   AF-A0A8E3B1H8-F1
#
_cell.length_a   1.000
_cell.length_b   1.000
_cell.length_c   1.000
_cell.angle_alpha   90.00
_cell.angle_beta   90.00
_cell.angle_gamma   90.00
#
_symmetry.space_group_name_H-M   'P 1'
#
loop_
_entity.id
_entity.type
_entity.pdbx_description
1 polymer ?
#
loop_
_entity_poly.entity_id
_entity_poly.type
_entity_poly.pdbx_seq_one_letter_code
_entity_poly.pdbx_strand_id
1 'polypeptide(L)'
;MSLTGRWRIVAMPDYVEDYRDMMEPAYIEFAADGSGEFAFGCVTGQIFGAGDGNNVAFSWQGNDEMDEAQGDGWAEIQPDSSITGQICFHGGDEADFVARKWTSSTAC
;
A
#
# COMPACT_ATOMS: atom_id res chain seq x y z
N MET A 1 6.71 13.76 10.20
CA MET A 1 6.84 12.31 9.96
C MET A 1 6.69 12.13 8.46
N SER A 2 7.50 11.28 7.83
CA SER A 2 7.37 10.98 6.40
C SER A 2 6.84 9.56 6.21
N LEU A 3 6.14 9.35 5.09
CA LEU A 3 5.63 8.05 4.66
C LEU A 3 6.72 7.10 4.16
N THR A 4 7.96 7.58 4.01
CA THR A 4 9.08 6.79 3.52
C THR A 4 9.32 5.51 4.34
N GLY A 5 9.49 4.40 3.63
CA GLY A 5 9.73 3.07 4.17
C GLY A 5 8.57 2.11 3.92
N ARG A 6 8.73 0.89 4.44
CA ARG A 6 7.76 -0.20 4.29
C ARG A 6 6.73 -0.21 5.42
N TRP A 7 5.48 -0.47 5.06
CA TRP A 7 4.32 -0.53 5.94
C TRP A 7 3.58 -1.84 5.75
N ARG A 8 3.23 -2.49 6.85
CA ARG A 8 2.44 -3.73 6.89
C ARG A 8 0.97 -3.36 6.80
N ILE A 9 0.26 -3.81 5.77
CA ILE A 9 -1.20 -3.65 5.70
C ILE A 9 -1.82 -4.62 6.73
N VAL A 10 -2.54 -4.06 7.70
CA VAL A 10 -3.12 -4.75 8.85
C VAL A 10 -4.65 -4.72 8.87
N ALA A 11 -5.29 -4.00 7.96
CA ALA A 11 -6.73 -4.11 7.69
C ALA A 11 -7.03 -3.66 6.25
N MET A 12 -8.03 -4.32 5.66
CA MET A 12 -8.69 -3.91 4.42
C MET A 12 -10.20 -4.06 4.64
N PRO A 13 -10.93 -3.02 5.06
CA PRO A 13 -12.29 -3.13 5.60
C PRO A 13 -13.31 -3.78 4.67
N ASP A 14 -13.13 -3.65 3.36
CA ASP A 14 -14.04 -4.20 2.34
C ASP A 14 -13.79 -5.68 2.04
N TYR A 15 -12.74 -6.27 2.62
CA TYR A 15 -12.31 -7.64 2.37
C TYR A 15 -12.30 -8.47 3.65
N VAL A 16 -12.40 -9.80 3.48
CA VAL A 16 -12.25 -10.75 4.60
C VAL A 16 -10.82 -10.73 5.14
N GLU A 17 -10.65 -11.00 6.44
CA GLU A 17 -9.39 -10.75 7.16
C GLU A 17 -8.15 -11.44 6.56
N ASP A 18 -8.33 -12.61 5.94
CA ASP A 18 -7.27 -13.42 5.33
C ASP A 18 -7.00 -13.07 3.86
N TYR A 19 -7.90 -12.35 3.19
CA TYR A 19 -7.75 -12.00 1.77
C TYR A 19 -6.46 -11.25 1.50
N ARG A 20 -6.14 -10.22 2.31
CA ARG A 20 -4.96 -9.37 2.08
C ARG A 20 -3.66 -10.17 2.05
N ASP A 21 -3.57 -11.26 2.82
CA ASP A 21 -2.35 -12.03 3.04
C ASP A 21 -2.30 -13.33 2.21
N MET A 22 -3.16 -13.46 1.18
CA MET A 22 -3.32 -14.69 0.41
C MET A 22 -2.03 -15.18 -0.26
N MET A 23 -1.29 -14.30 -0.94
CA MET A 23 -0.06 -14.68 -1.65
C MET A 23 1.19 -14.45 -0.80
N GLU A 24 1.23 -13.33 -0.08
CA GLU A 24 2.29 -12.98 0.84
C GLU A 24 1.78 -11.95 1.86
N PRO A 25 2.54 -11.66 2.93
CA PRO A 25 2.21 -10.56 3.82
C PRO A 25 2.01 -9.22 3.09
N ALA A 26 0.75 -8.81 2.96
CA ALA A 26 0.31 -7.50 2.47
C ALA A 26 1.14 -6.29 2.95
N TYR A 27 1.58 -5.45 2.03
CA TYR A 27 2.43 -4.31 2.32
C TYR A 27 2.26 -3.18 1.33
N ILE A 28 2.72 -2.01 1.74
CA ILE A 28 2.99 -0.87 0.86
C ILE A 28 4.29 -0.21 1.27
N GLU A 29 5.14 0.12 0.31
CA GLU A 29 6.44 0.76 0.51
C GLU A 29 6.53 2.04 -0.32
N PHE A 30 7.01 3.10 0.33
CA PHE A 30 7.30 4.38 -0.33
C PHE A 30 8.80 4.66 -0.25
N ALA A 31 9.46 4.78 -1.41
CA ALA A 31 10.86 5.14 -1.52
C ALA A 31 11.06 6.66 -1.51
N ALA A 32 12.27 7.10 -1.18
CA ALA A 32 12.60 8.53 -1.07
C ALA A 32 12.65 9.27 -2.43
N ASP A 33 12.71 8.53 -3.54
CA ASP A 33 12.70 9.08 -4.90
C ASP A 33 11.28 9.19 -5.51
N GLY A 34 10.25 8.91 -4.71
CA GLY A 34 8.85 8.93 -5.12
C GLY A 34 8.40 7.67 -5.87
N SER A 35 9.25 6.64 -5.93
CA SER A 35 8.85 5.29 -6.33
C SER A 35 8.34 4.50 -5.12
N GLY A 36 7.89 3.27 -5.36
CA GLY A 36 7.48 2.35 -4.32
C GLY A 36 6.82 1.11 -4.91
N GLU A 37 6.26 0.28 -4.05
CA GLU A 37 5.52 -0.91 -4.48
C GLU A 37 4.56 -1.35 -3.39
N PHE A 38 3.56 -2.15 -3.77
CA PHE A 38 2.65 -2.78 -2.83
C PHE A 38 2.26 -4.19 -3.30
N ALA A 39 1.82 -5.00 -2.35
CA ALA A 39 1.16 -6.27 -2.60
C ALA A 39 0.04 -6.48 -1.58
N PHE A 40 -1.10 -7.03 -2.02
CA PHE A 40 -2.15 -7.58 -1.16
C PHE A 40 -3.00 -8.55 -1.99
N GLY A 41 -3.53 -9.61 -1.38
CA GLY A 41 -4.31 -10.61 -2.12
C GLY A 41 -3.52 -11.18 -3.28
N CYS A 42 -4.05 -11.03 -4.49
CA CYS A 42 -3.41 -11.37 -5.76
C CYS A 42 -2.95 -10.12 -6.55
N VAL A 43 -2.97 -8.95 -5.93
CA VAL A 43 -2.67 -7.66 -6.54
C VAL A 43 -1.24 -7.25 -6.21
N THR A 44 -0.50 -6.82 -7.21
CA THR A 44 0.81 -6.18 -7.05
C THR A 44 0.85 -4.89 -7.86
N GLY A 45 1.55 -3.87 -7.37
CA GLY A 45 1.64 -2.59 -8.07
C GLY A 45 2.94 -1.87 -7.77
N GLN A 46 3.59 -1.39 -8.83
CA GLN A 46 4.69 -0.41 -8.77
C GLN A 46 4.09 0.99 -8.61
N ILE A 47 4.57 1.74 -7.64
CA ILE A 47 4.15 3.11 -7.34
C ILE A 47 5.03 4.12 -8.06
N PHE A 48 4.41 5.18 -8.58
CA PHE A 48 5.06 6.30 -9.25
C PHE A 48 4.56 7.64 -8.72
N GLY A 49 5.49 8.57 -8.55
CA GLY A 49 5.17 9.97 -8.24
C GLY A 49 4.65 10.21 -6.82
N ALA A 50 4.88 9.28 -5.90
CA ALA A 50 4.57 9.50 -4.49
C ALA A 50 5.38 10.71 -4.01
N GLY A 51 4.69 11.75 -3.51
CA GLY A 51 5.35 12.92 -2.93
C GLY A 51 6.16 12.58 -1.67
N ASP A 52 6.85 13.57 -1.12
CA ASP A 52 7.35 13.50 0.25
C ASP A 52 6.36 14.19 1.20
N GLY A 53 6.21 13.64 2.40
CA GLY A 53 5.35 14.19 3.44
C GLY A 53 4.61 13.16 4.27
N ASN A 54 3.63 13.66 5.01
CA ASN A 54 2.72 12.87 5.83
C ASN A 54 1.48 12.40 5.07
N ASN A 55 1.18 12.98 3.90
CA ASN A 55 0.15 12.54 2.96
C ASN A 55 0.75 12.55 1.55
N VAL A 56 0.50 11.50 0.78
CA VAL A 56 0.91 11.39 -0.63
C VAL A 56 -0.26 10.92 -1.47
N ALA A 57 -0.30 11.40 -2.72
CA ALA A 57 -1.03 10.78 -3.81
C ALA A 57 -0.01 10.17 -4.79
N PHE A 58 -0.39 9.11 -5.48
CA PHE A 58 0.47 8.40 -6.42
C PHE A 58 -0.36 7.70 -7.49
N SER A 59 0.30 7.37 -8.61
CA SER A 59 -0.22 6.42 -9.59
C SER A 59 0.50 5.08 -9.45
N TRP A 60 -0.09 4.02 -9.98
CA TRP A 60 0.52 2.69 -9.95
C TRP A 60 0.18 1.85 -11.19
N GLN A 61 1.06 0.89 -11.49
CA GLN A 61 0.86 -0.12 -12.54
C GLN A 61 1.34 -1.48 -12.04
N GLY A 62 0.65 -2.55 -12.41
CA GLY A 62 1.01 -3.90 -12.02
C GLY A 62 -0.03 -4.91 -12.50
N ASN A 63 -0.44 -5.83 -11.62
CA ASN A 63 -1.35 -6.91 -11.99
C ASN A 63 -2.38 -7.20 -10.89
N ASP A 64 -3.55 -7.67 -11.31
CA ASP A 64 -4.57 -8.33 -10.47
C ASP A 64 -4.83 -9.73 -11.06
N GLU A 65 -4.56 -10.79 -10.28
CA GLU A 65 -4.78 -12.18 -10.71
C GLU A 65 -4.18 -12.56 -12.09
N MET A 66 -3.00 -12.00 -12.41
CA MET A 66 -2.27 -12.13 -13.69
C MET A 66 -2.75 -11.24 -14.84
N ASP A 67 -3.81 -10.46 -14.64
CA ASP A 67 -4.26 -9.45 -15.61
C ASP A 67 -3.61 -8.10 -15.30
N GLU A 68 -3.21 -7.37 -16.36
CA GLU A 68 -2.63 -6.03 -16.20
C GLU A 68 -3.66 -5.09 -15.53
N ALA A 69 -3.20 -4.45 -14.46
CA ALA A 69 -3.99 -3.51 -13.68
C ALA A 69 -3.20 -2.22 -13.46
N GLN A 70 -3.92 -1.12 -13.34
CA GLN A 70 -3.35 0.19 -13.07
C GLN A 70 -4.34 1.05 -12.32
N GLY A 71 -3.83 2.11 -11.72
CA GLY A 71 -4.66 2.94 -10.89
C GLY A 71 -3.97 4.14 -10.30
N ASP A 72 -4.66 4.74 -9.35
CA ASP A 72 -4.17 5.78 -8.49
C ASP A 72 -4.32 5.36 -7.03
N GLY A 73 -3.77 6.13 -6.11
CA GLY A 73 -3.93 5.89 -4.70
C GLY A 73 -3.43 7.05 -3.85
N TRP A 74 -3.70 6.94 -2.56
CA TRP A 74 -3.20 7.88 -1.57
C TRP A 74 -2.92 7.19 -0.24
N ALA A 75 -2.07 7.82 0.57
CA ALA A 75 -1.81 7.39 1.94
C ALA A 75 -1.57 8.59 2.84
N GLU A 76 -1.97 8.49 4.10
CA GLU A 76 -1.78 9.52 5.13
C GLU A 76 -1.44 8.93 6.49
N ILE A 77 -0.43 9.51 7.14
CA ILE A 77 -0.04 9.19 8.52
C ILE A 77 -1.10 9.71 9.50
N GLN A 78 -1.58 8.80 10.34
CA GLN A 78 -2.55 9.07 11.38
C GLN A 78 -1.87 9.46 12.71
N PRO A 79 -2.60 10.10 13.65
CA PRO A 79 -2.05 10.48 14.97
C PRO A 79 -1.49 9.31 15.79
N ASP A 80 -1.96 8.09 15.57
CA ASP A 80 -1.49 6.87 16.23
C ASP A 80 -0.26 6.22 15.56
N SER A 81 0.35 6.92 14.60
CA SER A 81 1.49 6.44 13.79
C SER A 81 1.18 5.25 12.88
N SER A 82 -0.09 4.93 12.65
CA SER A 82 -0.53 4.12 11.51
C SER A 82 -0.61 4.98 10.24
N ILE A 83 -0.84 4.34 9.10
CA ILE A 83 -1.25 5.00 7.88
C ILE A 83 -2.60 4.46 7.44
N THR A 84 -3.45 5.34 6.93
CA THR A 84 -4.65 4.98 6.18
C THR A 84 -4.44 5.37 4.74
N GLY A 85 -5.14 4.73 3.82
CA GLY A 85 -5.03 5.06 2.41
C GLY A 85 -6.02 4.27 1.58
N GLN A 86 -5.90 4.43 0.27
CA GLN A 86 -6.75 3.73 -0.69
C GLN A 86 -5.94 3.38 -1.94
N ILE A 87 -6.17 2.19 -2.47
CA ILE A 87 -5.71 1.77 -3.79
C ILE A 87 -6.93 1.78 -4.72
N CYS A 88 -6.92 2.66 -5.73
CA CYS A 88 -8.04 2.85 -6.65
C CYS A 88 -7.71 2.21 -7.99
N PHE A 89 -8.51 1.25 -8.45
CA PHE A 89 -8.32 0.63 -9.77
C PHE A 89 -8.97 1.48 -10.85
N HIS A 90 -8.29 1.71 -11.97
CA HIS A 90 -8.89 2.40 -13.11
C HIS A 90 -10.04 1.56 -13.69
N GLY A 91 -11.27 2.06 -13.55
CA GLY A 91 -12.47 1.37 -14.02
C GLY A 91 -12.88 0.17 -13.16
N GLY A 92 -12.31 0.04 -11.96
CA GLY A 92 -12.63 -1.01 -11.00
C GLY A 92 -13.03 -0.43 -9.65
N ASP A 93 -12.89 -1.27 -8.62
CA ASP A 93 -13.20 -0.91 -7.25
C ASP A 93 -12.06 -0.12 -6.58
N GLU A 94 -12.34 0.36 -5.38
CA GLU A 94 -11.37 0.98 -4.49
C GLU A 94 -11.11 0.03 -3.32
N ALA A 95 -9.87 -0.02 -2.85
CA ALA A 95 -9.47 -0.89 -1.74
C ALA A 95 -8.93 -0.05 -0.58
N ASP A 96 -9.75 0.08 0.47
CA ASP A 96 -9.39 0.83 1.67
C ASP A 96 -8.34 0.10 2.52
N PHE A 97 -7.39 0.92 2.94
CA PHE A 97 -6.17 0.66 3.69
C PHE A 97 -6.06 0.99 5.18
N VAL A 98 -5.60 0.08 6.04
CA VAL A 98 -4.86 0.49 7.25
C VAL A 98 -3.54 -0.25 7.32
N ALA A 99 -2.44 0.47 7.52
CA ALA A 99 -1.11 -0.12 7.67
C ALA A 99 -0.32 0.45 8.85
N ARG A 100 0.65 -0.33 9.33
CA ARG A 100 1.58 0.04 10.40
C ARG A 100 3.01 -0.08 9.94
N LYS A 101 3.91 0.73 10.52
CA LYS A 101 5.31 0.71 10.13
C LYS A 101 5.89 -0.70 10.27
N TRP A 102 6.56 -1.18 9.22
CA TRP A 102 7.15 -2.51 9.22
C TRP A 102 8.43 -2.49 10.04
N THR A 103 8.30 -2.65 11.35
CA THR A 103 9.46 -2.80 12.22
C THR A 103 10.05 -4.18 11.99
N SER A 104 11.11 -4.25 11.19
CA SER A 104 11.97 -5.44 11.17
C SER A 104 12.58 -5.58 12.56
N SER A 105 12.10 -6.54 13.36
CA SER A 105 12.89 -7.01 14.50
C SER A 105 14.04 -7.80 13.90
N THR A 106 15.15 -7.14 13.61
CA THR A 106 16.44 -7.83 13.52
C THR A 106 16.71 -8.36 14.92
N ALA A 107 16.32 -9.60 15.20
CA ALA A 107 16.82 -10.32 16.37
C ALA A 107 18.33 -10.47 16.16
N CYS A 108 19.10 -9.88 17.06
CA CYS A 108 20.56 -9.99 17.13
C CYS A 108 21.02 -11.43 17.36
#